data_AF-X5I0V8-F1
#
_entry.id   AF-X5I0V8-F1
#
_cell.length_a   1.000
_cell.length_b   1.000
_cell.length_c   1.000
_cell.angle_alpha   90.00
_cell.angle_beta   90.00
_cell.angle_gamma   90.00
#
_symmetry.space_group_name_H-M   'P 1'
#
loop_
_entity.id
_entity.type
_entity.pdbx_description
1 polymer ?
#
loop_
_entity_poly.entity_id
_entity_poly.type
_entity_poly.pdbx_seq_one_letter_code
_entity_poly.pdbx_strand_id
1 'polypeptide(L)'
;IRHSIYPGEEAIKPCRPMTNNAGRLFHYRITVSPPTNFLTDRPTVIEYDDHEYIFEGFSMFAHAPLTNIPLCKVIRFNIDYTIHFIEEMMPENFCVKGLELFSLFLFRDILELYDWNLKGPLFEDSPPCCPRFHFMPRFVRFLPDGGKEVLSMHQILLYLLRCSKALVPEEEIANMLQWEELEWQKYAEECKGMIVTNPGAKPSSVRIDQLDREQFNPDVITFPIIVHFGIRPAQLSYAGDPQYQELWKSYVKLRHLLANSPKVKQTDKQKLAQREEALQKIR
;
A
#
# COMPACT_ATOMS: atom_id res chain seq x y z
N ILE A 1 -3.62 -11.67 22.43
CA ILE A 1 -3.91 -10.44 21.65
C ILE A 1 -2.71 -9.96 20.82
N ARG A 2 -1.54 -9.61 21.38
CA ARG A 2 -0.39 -9.11 20.58
C ARG A 2 0.10 -10.06 19.46
N HIS A 3 -0.11 -11.36 19.60
CA HIS A 3 0.20 -12.37 18.58
C HIS A 3 -1.01 -12.72 17.70
N SER A 4 -1.98 -11.81 17.54
CA SER A 4 -3.21 -12.01 16.76
C SER A 4 -4.07 -13.20 17.21
N ILE A 5 -4.01 -13.54 18.50
CA ILE A 5 -4.89 -14.53 19.14
C ILE A 5 -5.97 -13.76 19.92
N TYR A 6 -7.23 -13.92 19.49
CA TYR A 6 -8.41 -13.24 20.01
C TYR A 6 -9.31 -14.25 20.77
N PRO A 7 -9.35 -14.22 22.10
CA PRO A 7 -10.16 -15.15 22.90
C PRO A 7 -11.66 -15.00 22.61
N GLY A 8 -12.37 -16.13 22.59
CA GLY A 8 -13.81 -16.18 22.29
C GLY A 8 -14.16 -16.25 20.80
N GLU A 9 -13.18 -16.12 19.91
CA GLU A 9 -13.38 -16.34 18.48
C GLU A 9 -13.23 -17.82 18.11
N GLU A 10 -14.21 -18.35 17.37
CA GLU A 10 -14.22 -19.75 16.87
C GLU A 10 -14.11 -19.81 15.34
N ALA A 11 -13.62 -20.93 14.79
CA ALA A 11 -13.45 -21.10 13.34
C ALA A 11 -14.76 -20.84 12.56
N ILE A 12 -14.67 -20.04 11.49
CA ILE A 12 -15.85 -19.71 10.67
C ILE A 12 -16.06 -20.79 9.61
N LYS A 13 -17.28 -21.34 9.57
CA LYS A 13 -17.69 -22.27 8.51
C LYS A 13 -17.49 -21.63 7.13
N PRO A 14 -16.91 -22.32 6.13
CA PRO A 14 -16.71 -21.75 4.80
C PRO A 14 -18.01 -21.21 4.17
N CYS A 15 -17.87 -20.15 3.37
CA CYS A 15 -18.93 -19.69 2.46
C CYS A 15 -19.09 -20.64 1.27
N ARG A 16 -20.19 -20.52 0.52
CA ARG A 16 -20.29 -21.14 -0.80
C ARG A 16 -19.41 -20.34 -1.77
N PRO A 17 -18.37 -20.92 -2.38
CA PRO A 17 -17.34 -20.15 -3.09
C PRO A 17 -17.88 -19.41 -4.32
N MET A 18 -18.80 -20.03 -5.06
CA MET A 18 -19.31 -19.51 -6.34
C MET A 18 -20.51 -18.56 -6.19
N THR A 19 -20.88 -18.16 -4.97
CA THR A 19 -21.98 -17.21 -4.73
C THR A 19 -21.51 -16.02 -3.88
N ASN A 20 -22.30 -14.94 -3.82
CA ASN A 20 -21.99 -13.76 -3.01
C ASN A 20 -22.29 -13.95 -1.51
N ASN A 21 -23.08 -14.98 -1.14
CA ASN A 21 -23.48 -15.27 0.25
C ASN A 21 -24.16 -14.07 0.97
N ALA A 22 -24.93 -13.25 0.24
CA ALA A 22 -25.55 -12.02 0.77
C ALA A 22 -26.36 -12.19 2.06
N GLY A 23 -27.01 -13.33 2.27
CA GLY A 23 -27.78 -13.61 3.50
C GLY A 23 -26.93 -13.96 4.73
N ARG A 24 -25.60 -14.02 4.60
CA ARG A 24 -24.66 -14.40 5.68
C ARG A 24 -23.56 -13.36 5.90
N LEU A 25 -23.32 -12.50 4.92
CA LEU A 25 -22.29 -11.48 4.97
C LEU A 25 -22.91 -10.10 5.20
N PHE A 26 -22.22 -9.27 5.96
CA PHE A 26 -22.57 -7.88 6.24
C PHE A 26 -21.57 -6.96 5.53
N HIS A 27 -22.07 -6.02 4.74
CA HIS A 27 -21.26 -5.17 3.86
C HIS A 27 -21.01 -3.79 4.47
N TYR A 28 -19.74 -3.39 4.47
CA TYR A 28 -19.30 -2.08 4.93
C TYR A 28 -18.33 -1.45 3.92
N ARG A 29 -18.57 -0.21 3.53
CA ARG A 29 -17.58 0.60 2.80
C ARG A 29 -16.54 1.16 3.76
N ILE A 30 -15.27 0.93 3.46
CA ILE A 30 -14.15 1.49 4.21
C ILE A 30 -13.79 2.83 3.62
N THR A 31 -13.73 3.86 4.47
CA THR A 31 -13.23 5.19 4.10
C THR A 31 -12.28 5.73 5.15
N VAL A 32 -11.39 6.65 4.74
CA VAL A 32 -10.40 7.26 5.63
C VAL A 32 -10.56 8.78 5.61
N SER A 33 -10.55 9.39 6.79
CA SER A 33 -10.61 10.84 6.97
C SER A 33 -9.43 11.32 7.83
N PRO A 34 -8.68 12.37 7.45
CA PRO A 34 -8.81 13.12 6.20
C PRO A 34 -8.34 12.32 4.96
N PRO A 35 -8.68 12.72 3.73
CA PRO A 35 -8.28 12.01 2.51
C PRO A 35 -6.88 12.38 1.98
N THR A 36 -6.05 13.05 2.78
CA THR A 36 -4.83 13.75 2.36
C THR A 36 -3.85 12.92 1.53
N ASN A 37 -3.58 11.67 1.92
CA ASN A 37 -2.67 10.77 1.18
C ASN A 37 -3.40 9.76 0.28
N PHE A 38 -4.72 9.86 0.15
CA PHE A 38 -5.55 8.91 -0.60
C PHE A 38 -6.09 9.48 -1.91
N LEU A 39 -6.11 10.81 -2.06
CA LEU A 39 -6.40 11.47 -3.33
C LEU A 39 -5.10 11.64 -4.11
N THR A 40 -5.02 11.00 -5.27
CA THR A 40 -3.93 11.14 -6.24
C THR A 40 -4.48 11.73 -7.54
N ASP A 41 -3.61 12.47 -8.23
CA ASP A 41 -3.80 12.96 -9.59
C ASP A 41 -3.88 11.84 -10.64
N ARG A 42 -3.29 10.67 -10.37
CA ARG A 42 -3.29 9.49 -11.25
C ARG A 42 -3.86 8.25 -10.53
N PRO A 43 -5.19 8.20 -10.30
CA PRO A 43 -5.79 7.04 -9.65
C PRO A 43 -5.80 5.82 -10.61
N THR A 44 -5.99 4.63 -10.05
CA THR A 44 -6.24 3.44 -10.88
C THR A 44 -7.61 3.57 -11.56
N VAL A 45 -7.62 3.50 -12.89
CA VAL A 45 -8.82 3.57 -13.72
C VAL A 45 -8.99 2.24 -14.46
N ILE A 46 -10.22 1.74 -14.52
CA ILE A 46 -10.60 0.61 -15.36
C ILE A 46 -11.64 1.08 -16.37
N GLU A 47 -11.33 0.90 -17.65
CA GLU A 47 -12.29 1.11 -18.74
C GLU A 47 -13.14 -0.15 -18.93
N TYR A 48 -14.45 0.05 -18.96
CA TYR A 48 -15.43 -1.00 -19.25
C TYR A 48 -16.69 -0.38 -19.87
N ASP A 49 -17.14 -0.97 -20.97
CA ASP A 49 -18.37 -0.57 -21.67
C ASP A 49 -18.42 0.93 -21.99
N ASP A 50 -17.33 1.48 -22.55
CA ASP A 50 -17.14 2.91 -22.88
C ASP A 50 -17.18 3.87 -21.68
N HIS A 51 -16.92 3.36 -20.48
CA HIS A 51 -16.86 4.18 -19.27
C HIS A 51 -15.61 3.93 -18.42
N GLU A 52 -15.16 4.98 -17.76
CA GLU A 52 -14.08 4.94 -16.77
C GLU A 52 -14.63 4.70 -15.36
N TYR A 53 -14.08 3.71 -14.67
CA TYR A 53 -14.34 3.46 -13.26
C TYR A 53 -13.07 3.71 -12.46
N ILE A 54 -13.18 4.56 -11.44
CA ILE A 54 -12.03 5.03 -10.65
C ILE A 54 -12.01 4.30 -9.30
N PHE A 55 -10.82 3.92 -8.84
CA PHE A 55 -10.66 3.28 -7.53
C PHE A 55 -11.15 4.18 -6.38
N GLU A 56 -12.02 3.64 -5.52
CA GLU A 56 -12.66 4.34 -4.39
C GLU A 56 -12.48 3.54 -3.08
N GLY A 57 -11.31 2.93 -2.90
CA GLY A 57 -11.02 2.15 -1.69
C GLY A 57 -11.64 0.75 -1.71
N PHE A 58 -12.04 0.26 -0.54
CA PHE A 58 -12.46 -1.13 -0.35
C PHE A 58 -13.83 -1.25 0.28
N SER A 59 -14.58 -2.23 -0.19
CA SER A 59 -15.71 -2.83 0.53
C SER A 59 -15.21 -4.00 1.36
N MET A 60 -15.71 -4.11 2.59
CA MET A 60 -15.43 -5.19 3.53
C MET A 60 -16.70 -5.99 3.81
N PHE A 61 -16.57 -7.31 3.86
CA PHE A 61 -17.68 -8.23 4.18
C PHE A 61 -17.33 -9.03 5.43
N ALA A 62 -18.14 -8.87 6.48
CA ALA A 62 -17.98 -9.56 7.75
C ALA A 62 -19.03 -10.69 7.90
N HIS A 63 -18.72 -11.75 8.65
CA HIS A 63 -19.68 -12.83 8.97
C HIS A 63 -20.60 -12.51 10.17
N ALA A 64 -20.43 -11.35 10.79
CA ALA A 64 -21.24 -10.84 11.89
C ALA A 64 -21.40 -9.32 11.75
N PRO A 65 -22.54 -8.75 12.18
CA PRO A 65 -22.76 -7.32 12.11
C PRO A 65 -21.83 -6.57 13.07
N LEU A 66 -21.34 -5.42 12.62
CA LEU A 66 -20.48 -4.53 13.39
C LEU A 66 -21.33 -3.51 14.16
N THR A 67 -21.86 -3.91 15.32
CA THR A 67 -22.64 -3.02 16.19
C THR A 67 -21.77 -2.35 17.24
N ASN A 68 -21.95 -1.04 17.45
CA ASN A 68 -21.32 -0.27 18.53
C ASN A 68 -19.77 -0.33 18.57
N ILE A 69 -19.13 -0.34 17.39
CA ILE A 69 -17.66 -0.32 17.31
C ILE A 69 -17.15 1.12 17.41
N PRO A 70 -16.18 1.42 18.30
CA PRO A 70 -15.60 2.75 18.38
C PRO A 70 -14.83 3.12 17.12
N LEU A 71 -14.70 4.43 16.86
CA LEU A 71 -13.91 4.92 15.73
C LEU A 71 -12.46 4.46 15.84
N CYS A 72 -11.93 3.91 14.75
CA CYS A 72 -10.55 3.49 14.66
C CYS A 72 -9.69 4.69 14.24
N LYS A 73 -8.76 5.11 15.10
CA LYS A 73 -7.80 6.18 14.81
C LYS A 73 -6.40 5.61 14.65
N VAL A 74 -5.68 6.09 13.66
CA VAL A 74 -4.30 5.69 13.36
C VAL A 74 -3.49 6.91 12.96
N ILE A 75 -2.32 7.08 13.60
CA ILE A 75 -1.38 8.12 13.20
C ILE A 75 -0.42 7.55 12.16
N ARG A 76 -0.44 8.10 10.96
CA ARG A 76 0.48 7.74 9.87
C ARG A 76 0.89 9.01 9.13
N PHE A 77 2.16 9.09 8.70
CA PHE A 77 2.72 10.30 8.08
C PHE A 77 2.52 11.57 8.93
N ASN A 78 2.53 11.43 10.26
CA ASN A 78 2.23 12.50 11.24
C ASN A 78 0.83 13.11 11.09
N ILE A 79 -0.12 12.37 10.51
CA ILE A 79 -1.53 12.75 10.36
C ILE A 79 -2.37 11.75 11.17
N ASP A 80 -3.30 12.26 11.98
CA ASP A 80 -4.29 11.45 12.69
C ASP A 80 -5.44 11.10 11.74
N TYR A 81 -5.44 9.86 11.25
CA TYR A 81 -6.46 9.33 10.38
C TYR A 81 -7.54 8.60 11.17
N THR A 82 -8.80 8.83 10.82
CA THR A 82 -9.95 8.08 11.30
C THR A 82 -10.46 7.17 10.18
N ILE A 83 -10.57 5.88 10.46
CA ILE A 83 -11.12 4.87 9.56
C ILE A 83 -12.59 4.67 9.89
N HIS A 84 -13.45 4.80 8.88
CA HIS A 84 -14.89 4.63 8.98
C HIS A 84 -15.34 3.37 8.25
N PHE A 85 -16.24 2.62 8.91
CA PHE A 85 -16.95 1.47 8.33
C PHE A 85 -18.41 1.87 8.15
N ILE A 86 -18.78 2.24 6.92
CA ILE A 86 -20.12 2.74 6.61
C ILE A 86 -20.93 1.57 6.05
N GLU A 87 -22.00 1.18 6.76
CA GLU A 87 -22.90 0.14 6.27
C GLU A 87 -23.60 0.60 4.98
N GLU A 88 -23.55 -0.25 3.96
CA GLU A 88 -24.14 0.03 2.64
C GLU A 88 -24.85 -1.22 2.10
N MET A 89 -25.75 -1.01 1.14
CA MET A 89 -26.44 -2.12 0.47
C MET A 89 -25.43 -3.13 -0.11
N MET A 90 -25.76 -4.41 -0.01
CA MET A 90 -24.93 -5.50 -0.52
C MET A 90 -24.77 -5.39 -2.04
N PRO A 91 -23.54 -5.30 -2.58
CA PRO A 91 -23.33 -5.38 -4.03
C PRO A 91 -23.69 -6.78 -4.54
N GLU A 92 -24.33 -6.86 -5.70
CA GLU A 92 -24.84 -8.15 -6.21
C GLU A 92 -23.79 -8.92 -7.01
N ASN A 93 -22.97 -8.21 -7.79
CA ASN A 93 -22.16 -8.77 -8.88
C ASN A 93 -20.74 -9.18 -8.43
N PHE A 94 -20.65 -10.07 -7.45
CA PHE A 94 -19.39 -10.72 -7.03
C PHE A 94 -19.61 -12.17 -6.58
N CYS A 95 -18.52 -12.93 -6.44
CA CYS A 95 -18.54 -14.22 -5.75
C CYS A 95 -17.39 -14.28 -4.73
N VAL A 96 -17.59 -15.04 -3.64
CA VAL A 96 -16.59 -15.14 -2.57
C VAL A 96 -15.24 -15.66 -3.09
N LYS A 97 -15.26 -16.62 -4.03
CA LYS A 97 -14.03 -17.15 -4.62
C LYS A 97 -13.21 -16.08 -5.34
N GLY A 98 -13.87 -15.14 -6.02
CA GLY A 98 -13.21 -13.99 -6.66
C GLY A 98 -12.52 -13.09 -5.65
N LEU A 99 -13.18 -12.82 -4.51
CA LEU A 99 -12.59 -12.01 -3.43
C LEU A 99 -11.39 -12.70 -2.80
N GLU A 100 -11.47 -14.02 -2.58
CA GLU A 100 -10.38 -14.81 -1.99
C GLU A 100 -9.16 -14.86 -2.92
N LEU A 101 -9.37 -15.08 -4.23
CA LEU A 101 -8.28 -15.08 -5.21
C LEU A 101 -7.62 -13.70 -5.31
N PHE A 102 -8.42 -12.63 -5.39
CA PHE A 102 -7.90 -11.27 -5.39
C PHE A 102 -7.13 -10.95 -4.11
N SER A 103 -7.65 -11.33 -2.94
CA SER A 103 -6.99 -11.10 -1.65
C SER A 103 -5.66 -11.83 -1.55
N LEU A 104 -5.59 -13.08 -2.00
CA LEU A 104 -4.32 -13.83 -2.05
C LEU A 104 -3.33 -13.15 -3.01
N PHE A 105 -3.77 -12.79 -4.22
CA PHE A 105 -2.92 -12.11 -5.18
C PHE A 105 -2.38 -10.78 -4.63
N LEU A 106 -3.26 -9.87 -4.20
CA LEU A 106 -2.84 -8.54 -3.77
C LEU A 106 -2.10 -8.57 -2.42
N PHE A 107 -2.69 -9.17 -1.39
CA PHE A 107 -2.15 -9.04 -0.03
C PHE A 107 -0.98 -9.97 0.26
N ARG A 108 -0.93 -11.15 -0.39
CA ARG A 108 0.18 -12.09 -0.20
C ARG A 108 1.24 -11.94 -1.28
N ASP A 109 0.86 -11.99 -2.56
CA ASP A 109 1.85 -12.10 -3.63
C ASP A 109 2.44 -10.72 -4.03
N ILE A 110 1.61 -9.67 -4.06
CA ILE A 110 2.05 -8.30 -4.40
C ILE A 110 2.57 -7.52 -3.19
N LEU A 111 1.85 -7.53 -2.06
CA LEU A 111 2.18 -6.73 -0.87
C LEU A 111 2.89 -7.49 0.26
N GLU A 112 3.04 -8.82 0.14
CA GLU A 112 3.79 -9.65 1.07
C GLU A 112 3.38 -9.53 2.56
N LEU A 113 2.08 -9.43 2.84
CA LEU A 113 1.52 -9.33 4.20
C LEU A 113 1.49 -10.71 4.92
N TYR A 114 2.63 -11.41 4.99
CA TYR A 114 2.72 -12.81 5.44
C TYR A 114 2.20 -13.05 6.87
N ASP A 115 2.48 -12.14 7.80
CA ASP A 115 2.05 -12.26 9.21
C ASP A 115 0.61 -11.78 9.45
N TRP A 116 -0.09 -11.31 8.40
CA TRP A 116 -1.45 -10.82 8.50
C TRP A 116 -2.48 -11.95 8.30
N ASN A 117 -2.80 -12.65 9.39
CA ASN A 117 -3.71 -13.79 9.36
C ASN A 117 -5.14 -13.42 9.76
N LEU A 118 -6.09 -13.55 8.82
CA LEU A 118 -7.52 -13.30 9.02
C LEU A 118 -8.36 -14.55 9.32
N LYS A 119 -7.76 -15.74 9.31
CA LYS A 119 -8.44 -17.02 9.57
C LYS A 119 -8.37 -17.46 11.04
N GLY A 120 -7.49 -16.83 11.82
CA GLY A 120 -7.16 -17.25 13.18
C GLY A 120 -6.10 -18.35 13.21
N PRO A 121 -5.78 -18.90 14.39
CA PRO A 121 -4.77 -19.95 14.52
C PRO A 121 -5.18 -21.20 13.71
N LEU A 122 -4.30 -21.64 12.82
CA LEU A 122 -4.46 -22.85 12.02
C LEU A 122 -3.50 -23.90 12.58
N PHE A 123 -4.04 -24.97 13.16
CA PHE A 123 -3.33 -26.19 13.53
C PHE A 123 -3.49 -27.24 12.42
N GLU A 124 -2.60 -28.24 12.32
CA GLU A 124 -2.58 -29.23 11.23
C GLU A 124 -3.94 -29.92 10.98
N ASP A 125 -4.72 -30.17 12.03
CA ASP A 125 -6.04 -30.82 11.96
C ASP A 125 -7.22 -29.82 11.85
N SER A 126 -6.95 -28.54 11.62
CA SER A 126 -8.01 -27.53 11.63
C SER A 126 -8.96 -27.72 10.43
N PRO A 127 -10.29 -27.72 10.66
CA PRO A 127 -11.23 -27.83 9.57
C PRO A 127 -11.09 -26.62 8.62
N PRO A 128 -11.48 -26.77 7.34
CA PRO A 128 -11.49 -25.67 6.39
C PRO A 128 -12.28 -24.49 6.98
N CYS A 129 -11.67 -23.30 7.01
CA CYS A 129 -12.28 -22.11 7.57
C CYS A 129 -12.23 -20.93 6.61
N CYS A 130 -13.24 -20.07 6.74
CA CYS A 130 -13.33 -18.79 6.04
C CYS A 130 -12.49 -17.72 6.77
N PRO A 131 -11.88 -16.74 6.08
CA PRO A 131 -11.39 -15.55 6.77
C PRO A 131 -12.55 -14.81 7.47
N ARG A 132 -12.22 -14.08 8.53
CA ARG A 132 -13.16 -13.22 9.29
C ARG A 132 -13.76 -12.13 8.44
N PHE A 133 -12.96 -11.59 7.52
CA PHE A 133 -13.32 -10.50 6.63
C PHE A 133 -12.90 -10.82 5.20
N HIS A 134 -13.76 -10.51 4.24
CA HIS A 134 -13.43 -10.49 2.82
C HIS A 134 -13.33 -9.04 2.34
N PHE A 135 -12.46 -8.78 1.36
CA PHE A 135 -12.27 -7.44 0.80
C PHE A 135 -12.51 -7.45 -0.70
N MET A 136 -13.28 -6.46 -1.17
CA MET A 136 -13.50 -6.18 -2.59
C MET A 136 -12.99 -4.78 -2.92
N PRO A 137 -12.11 -4.61 -3.91
CA PRO A 137 -11.74 -3.29 -4.40
C PRO A 137 -12.96 -2.62 -5.05
N ARG A 138 -13.17 -1.34 -4.76
CA ARG A 138 -14.25 -0.55 -5.36
C ARG A 138 -13.71 0.24 -6.52
N PHE A 139 -14.28 0.04 -7.69
CA PHE A 139 -14.12 0.92 -8.84
C PHE A 139 -15.48 1.50 -9.16
N VAL A 140 -15.61 2.83 -9.12
CA VAL A 140 -16.90 3.49 -9.19
C VAL A 140 -16.96 4.50 -10.32
N ARG A 141 -18.16 4.64 -10.88
CA ARG A 141 -18.52 5.72 -11.80
C ARG A 141 -19.67 6.52 -11.20
N PHE A 142 -19.62 7.84 -11.32
CA PHE A 142 -20.72 8.71 -10.94
C PHE A 142 -21.79 8.71 -12.02
N LEU A 143 -23.04 8.57 -11.62
CA LEU A 143 -24.19 8.62 -12.51
C LEU A 143 -24.76 10.05 -12.55
N PRO A 144 -25.38 10.48 -13.67
CA PRO A 144 -25.94 11.84 -13.80
C PRO A 144 -27.02 12.19 -12.79
N ASP A 145 -27.70 11.19 -12.24
CA ASP A 145 -28.74 11.33 -11.22
C ASP A 145 -28.19 11.45 -9.78
N GLY A 146 -26.86 11.50 -9.63
CA GLY A 146 -26.17 11.57 -8.34
C GLY A 146 -25.91 10.21 -7.69
N GLY A 147 -26.29 9.11 -8.36
CA GLY A 147 -25.94 7.76 -7.95
C GLY A 147 -24.47 7.40 -8.20
N LYS A 148 -24.06 6.24 -7.70
CA LYS A 148 -22.79 5.61 -8.06
C LYS A 148 -23.02 4.20 -8.53
N GLU A 149 -22.33 3.83 -9.60
CA GLU A 149 -22.27 2.47 -10.08
C GLU A 149 -20.94 1.83 -9.64
N VAL A 150 -20.99 0.63 -9.09
CA VAL A 150 -19.81 -0.14 -8.65
C VAL A 150 -19.51 -1.23 -9.67
N LEU A 151 -18.29 -1.25 -10.19
CA LEU A 151 -17.85 -2.25 -11.16
C LEU A 151 -17.86 -3.66 -10.54
N SER A 152 -18.34 -4.63 -11.31
CA SER A 152 -18.42 -6.02 -10.89
C SER A 152 -17.04 -6.66 -10.69
N MET A 153 -16.94 -7.61 -9.76
CA MET A 153 -15.66 -8.24 -9.41
C MET A 153 -15.03 -9.00 -10.58
N HIS A 154 -15.83 -9.61 -11.46
CA HIS A 154 -15.28 -10.35 -12.60
C HIS A 154 -14.59 -9.43 -13.62
N GLN A 155 -15.10 -8.21 -13.84
CA GLN A 155 -14.45 -7.23 -14.71
C GLN A 155 -13.10 -6.76 -14.15
N ILE A 156 -13.00 -6.65 -12.83
CA ILE A 156 -11.73 -6.36 -12.15
C ILE A 156 -10.72 -7.48 -12.39
N LEU A 157 -11.13 -8.75 -12.29
CA LEU A 157 -10.26 -9.89 -12.59
C LEU A 157 -9.85 -9.93 -14.07
N LEU A 158 -10.77 -9.64 -15.00
CA LEU A 158 -10.46 -9.53 -16.43
C LEU A 158 -9.48 -8.40 -16.72
N TYR A 159 -9.63 -7.25 -16.07
CA TYR A 159 -8.66 -6.16 -16.13
C TYR A 159 -7.27 -6.61 -15.67
N LEU A 160 -7.17 -7.28 -14.52
CA LEU A 160 -5.88 -7.80 -14.03
C LEU A 160 -5.23 -8.77 -15.02
N LEU A 161 -6.02 -9.64 -15.66
CA LEU A 161 -5.51 -10.54 -16.70
C LEU A 161 -4.97 -9.77 -17.92
N ARG A 162 -5.69 -8.73 -18.39
CA ARG A 162 -5.23 -7.89 -19.51
C ARG A 162 -3.98 -7.08 -19.17
N CYS A 163 -3.86 -6.64 -17.93
CA CYS A 163 -2.69 -5.91 -17.43
C CYS A 163 -1.50 -6.82 -17.13
N SER A 164 -1.68 -8.15 -17.11
CA SER A 164 -0.62 -9.13 -16.90
C SER A 164 0.23 -9.30 -18.16
N LYS A 165 0.92 -8.23 -18.54
CA LYS A 165 1.89 -8.19 -19.64
C LYS A 165 3.28 -7.84 -19.10
N ALA A 166 4.32 -8.22 -19.84
CA ALA A 166 5.67 -7.74 -19.55
C ALA A 166 5.66 -6.20 -19.60
N LEU A 167 6.36 -5.56 -18.66
CA LEU A 167 6.57 -4.12 -18.70
C LEU A 167 7.20 -3.79 -20.06
N VAL A 168 8.40 -4.31 -20.28
CA VAL A 168 9.14 -4.23 -21.54
C VAL A 168 9.20 -5.62 -22.17
N PRO A 169 8.54 -5.86 -23.32
CA PRO A 169 8.70 -7.10 -24.08
C PRO A 169 10.14 -7.25 -24.58
N GLU A 170 10.70 -8.46 -24.52
CA GLU A 170 12.10 -8.72 -24.89
C GLU A 170 12.36 -8.45 -26.38
N GLU A 171 11.37 -8.79 -27.20
CA GLU A 171 11.37 -8.58 -28.65
C GLU A 171 11.34 -7.10 -29.05
N GLU A 172 10.88 -6.19 -28.18
CA GLU A 172 10.75 -4.77 -28.47
C GLU A 172 11.94 -3.94 -28.00
N ILE A 173 12.86 -4.49 -27.18
CA ILE A 173 13.95 -3.71 -26.55
C ILE A 173 14.79 -2.97 -27.61
N ALA A 174 15.17 -3.67 -28.69
CA ALA A 174 15.97 -3.09 -29.75
C ALA A 174 15.25 -1.93 -30.47
N ASN A 175 13.93 -2.04 -30.64
CA ASN A 175 13.11 -0.97 -31.22
C ASN A 175 12.96 0.20 -30.26
N MET A 176 12.76 -0.06 -28.96
CA MET A 176 12.62 0.97 -27.93
C MET A 176 13.87 1.83 -27.76
N LEU A 177 15.06 1.27 -28.01
CA LEU A 177 16.31 2.03 -28.05
C LEU A 177 16.39 3.00 -29.24
N GLN A 178 15.64 2.74 -30.31
CA GLN A 178 15.59 3.59 -31.50
C GLN A 178 14.43 4.60 -31.45
N TRP A 179 13.50 4.47 -30.51
CA TRP A 179 12.40 5.41 -30.34
C TRP A 179 12.90 6.83 -30.16
N GLU A 180 12.15 7.79 -30.68
CA GLU A 180 12.41 9.19 -30.41
C GLU A 180 12.24 9.47 -28.91
N GLU A 181 12.94 10.49 -28.40
CA GLU A 181 12.91 10.84 -26.97
C GLU A 181 11.50 11.09 -26.45
N LEU A 182 10.65 11.72 -27.26
CA LEU A 182 9.27 12.00 -26.91
C LEU A 182 8.42 10.73 -26.77
N GLU A 183 8.63 9.74 -27.64
CA GLU A 183 7.90 8.47 -27.62
C GLU A 183 8.28 7.66 -26.38
N TRP A 184 9.57 7.56 -26.09
CA TRP A 184 10.07 6.94 -24.86
C TRP A 184 9.53 7.63 -23.61
N GLN A 185 9.59 8.97 -23.57
CA GLN A 185 9.11 9.73 -22.42
C GLN A 185 7.62 9.48 -22.17
N LYS A 186 6.80 9.40 -23.23
CA LYS A 186 5.37 9.08 -23.11
C LYS A 186 5.16 7.70 -22.49
N TYR A 187 5.89 6.70 -22.96
CA TYR A 187 5.82 5.34 -22.44
C TYR A 187 6.30 5.25 -20.97
N ALA A 188 7.41 5.90 -20.63
CA ALA A 188 7.93 5.95 -19.27
C ALA A 188 6.95 6.66 -18.31
N GLU A 189 6.33 7.77 -18.75
CA GLU A 189 5.32 8.48 -17.95
C GLU A 189 4.01 7.70 -17.78
N GLU A 190 3.61 6.86 -18.74
CA GLU A 190 2.45 5.97 -18.61
C GLU A 190 2.65 4.93 -17.49
N CYS A 191 3.85 4.35 -17.40
CA CYS A 191 4.17 3.34 -16.38
C CYS A 191 4.59 3.93 -15.02
N LYS A 192 4.87 5.23 -14.96
CA LYS A 192 5.31 5.91 -13.74
C LYS A 192 4.24 5.88 -12.66
N GLY A 193 4.66 5.43 -11.47
CA GLY A 193 3.78 5.25 -10.32
C GLY A 193 3.10 3.89 -10.27
N MET A 194 3.19 3.06 -11.32
CA MET A 194 2.67 1.71 -11.31
C MET A 194 3.54 0.77 -10.46
N ILE A 195 2.96 -0.35 -10.05
CA ILE A 195 3.65 -1.44 -9.38
C ILE A 195 3.87 -2.55 -10.40
N VAL A 196 5.11 -3.04 -10.49
CA VAL A 196 5.48 -4.21 -11.29
C VAL A 196 5.97 -5.33 -10.39
N THR A 197 5.80 -6.56 -10.86
CA THR A 197 6.12 -7.77 -10.11
C THR A 197 7.10 -8.65 -10.88
N ASN A 198 8.04 -9.25 -10.17
CA ASN A 198 8.91 -10.32 -10.63
C ASN A 198 8.73 -11.54 -9.71
N PRO A 199 7.82 -12.47 -10.06
CA PRO A 199 7.55 -13.64 -9.24
C PRO A 199 8.82 -14.44 -8.93
N GLY A 200 9.04 -14.76 -7.66
CA GLY A 200 10.22 -15.50 -7.19
C GLY A 200 11.39 -14.63 -6.73
N ALA A 201 11.38 -13.33 -7.01
CA ALA A 201 12.33 -12.38 -6.44
C ALA A 201 11.91 -11.90 -5.04
N LYS A 202 12.85 -11.31 -4.29
CA LYS A 202 12.60 -10.64 -3.01
C LYS A 202 13.29 -9.27 -2.99
N PRO A 203 12.55 -8.14 -2.95
CA PRO A 203 11.08 -8.07 -2.95
C PRO A 203 10.46 -8.57 -4.27
N SER A 204 9.23 -9.11 -4.20
CA SER A 204 8.51 -9.59 -5.39
C SER A 204 8.03 -8.45 -6.27
N SER A 205 7.55 -7.36 -5.66
CA SER A 205 6.94 -6.23 -6.34
C SER A 205 7.57 -4.90 -5.93
N VAL A 206 7.77 -4.01 -6.90
CA VAL A 206 8.33 -2.66 -6.68
C VAL A 206 7.54 -1.63 -7.48
N ARG A 207 7.50 -0.39 -6.97
CA ARG A 207 6.89 0.73 -7.67
C ARG A 207 7.91 1.36 -8.62
N ILE A 208 7.49 1.66 -9.84
CA ILE A 208 8.30 2.40 -10.81
C ILE A 208 8.18 3.89 -10.49
N ASP A 209 9.29 4.53 -10.12
CA ASP A 209 9.34 5.98 -9.97
C ASP A 209 10.02 6.65 -11.17
N GLN A 210 11.00 5.96 -11.78
CA GLN A 210 11.60 6.31 -13.08
C GLN A 210 11.94 5.03 -13.86
N LEU A 211 12.01 5.17 -15.19
CA LEU A 211 12.40 4.11 -16.11
C LEU A 211 13.44 4.68 -17.08
N ASP A 212 14.66 4.13 -17.05
CA ASP A 212 15.81 4.66 -17.79
C ASP A 212 16.23 3.68 -18.89
N ARG A 213 16.25 4.12 -20.16
CA ARG A 213 16.68 3.29 -21.30
C ARG A 213 18.16 3.38 -21.65
N GLU A 214 18.90 4.29 -21.01
CA GLU A 214 20.30 4.55 -21.32
C GLU A 214 21.15 3.27 -21.17
N GLN A 215 21.94 2.96 -22.20
CA GLN A 215 22.81 1.79 -22.21
C GLN A 215 24.22 2.19 -21.76
N PHE A 216 24.72 1.56 -20.69
CA PHE A 216 26.08 1.80 -20.20
C PHE A 216 27.15 1.10 -21.02
N ASN A 217 26.80 0.00 -21.70
CA ASN A 217 27.69 -0.75 -22.57
C ASN A 217 27.12 -0.79 -23.99
N PRO A 218 27.78 -0.20 -25.01
CA PRO A 218 27.28 -0.21 -26.38
C PRO A 218 27.29 -1.59 -27.04
N ASP A 219 28.05 -2.56 -26.50
CA ASP A 219 28.20 -3.89 -27.09
C ASP A 219 27.10 -4.88 -26.66
N VAL A 220 26.32 -4.55 -25.63
CA VAL A 220 25.28 -5.44 -25.06
C VAL A 220 24.00 -4.66 -24.82
N ILE A 221 22.93 -5.05 -25.50
CA ILE A 221 21.59 -4.52 -25.24
C ILE A 221 21.09 -5.11 -23.91
N THR A 222 20.67 -4.23 -23.01
CA THR A 222 20.08 -4.58 -21.72
C THR A 222 18.69 -3.97 -21.58
N PHE A 223 17.87 -4.56 -20.70
CA PHE A 223 16.55 -4.02 -20.36
C PHE A 223 16.70 -2.62 -19.72
N PRO A 224 15.68 -1.74 -19.90
CA PRO A 224 15.62 -0.49 -19.16
C PRO A 224 15.69 -0.69 -17.65
N ILE A 225 16.30 0.26 -16.96
CA ILE A 225 16.51 0.23 -15.52
C ILE A 225 15.30 0.85 -14.83
N ILE A 226 14.73 0.12 -13.87
CA ILE A 226 13.69 0.65 -12.99
C ILE A 226 14.37 1.32 -11.80
N VAL A 227 14.06 2.60 -11.59
CA VAL A 227 14.47 3.33 -10.39
C VAL A 227 13.27 3.41 -9.43
N HIS A 228 13.47 2.94 -8.20
CA HIS A 228 12.49 3.01 -7.13
C HIS A 228 13.02 3.85 -5.96
N PHE A 229 12.27 4.88 -5.58
CA PHE A 229 12.60 5.73 -4.43
C PHE A 229 12.02 5.16 -3.14
N GLY A 230 12.72 4.16 -2.60
CA GLY A 230 12.36 3.55 -1.33
C GLY A 230 12.56 4.50 -0.14
N ILE A 231 11.69 4.38 0.86
CA ILE A 231 11.88 5.05 2.15
C ILE A 231 12.67 4.11 3.07
N ARG A 232 13.85 4.56 3.49
CA ARG A 232 14.64 3.81 4.48
C ARG A 232 13.97 3.87 5.86
N PRO A 233 13.77 2.73 6.55
CA PRO A 233 13.28 2.74 7.92
C PRO A 233 14.18 3.58 8.83
N ALA A 234 13.58 4.32 9.76
CA ALA A 234 14.33 5.21 10.64
C ALA A 234 15.40 4.46 11.46
N GLN A 235 15.11 3.22 11.88
CA GLN A 235 16.03 2.34 12.59
C GLN A 235 17.28 1.97 11.78
N LEU A 236 17.20 2.01 10.45
CA LEU A 236 18.32 1.74 9.53
C LEU A 236 18.93 3.03 8.95
N SER A 237 18.41 4.18 9.35
CA SER A 237 18.94 5.50 9.00
C SER A 237 19.90 6.01 10.10
N TYR A 238 20.41 7.23 9.94
CA TYR A 238 21.21 7.91 10.98
C TYR A 238 20.52 7.93 12.36
N ALA A 239 19.18 7.89 12.42
CA ALA A 239 18.45 7.87 13.68
C ALA A 239 18.64 6.56 14.48
N GLY A 240 19.01 5.46 13.82
CA GLY A 240 19.36 4.19 14.45
C GLY A 240 20.80 4.10 14.94
N ASP A 241 21.68 5.02 14.50
CA ASP A 241 23.10 5.01 14.85
C ASP A 241 23.30 5.33 16.35
N PRO A 242 23.95 4.45 17.13
CA PRO A 242 24.22 4.69 18.55
C PRO A 242 24.99 6.00 18.82
N GLN A 243 25.96 6.33 17.97
CA GLN A 243 26.76 7.55 18.09
C GLN A 243 25.90 8.78 17.86
N TYR A 244 25.02 8.76 16.85
CA TYR A 244 24.05 9.83 16.62
C TYR A 244 23.12 10.01 17.81
N GLN A 245 22.58 8.91 18.36
CA GLN A 245 21.65 8.96 19.50
C GLN A 245 22.29 9.54 20.77
N GLU A 246 23.53 9.14 21.08
CA GLU A 246 24.28 9.69 22.21
C GLU A 246 24.57 11.18 22.02
N LEU A 247 25.04 11.56 20.83
CA LEU A 247 25.33 12.95 20.49
C LEU A 247 24.05 13.81 20.55
N TRP A 248 22.93 13.30 20.04
CA TRP A 248 21.64 13.97 20.07
C TRP A 248 21.15 14.20 21.51
N LYS A 249 21.18 13.16 22.36
CA LYS A 249 20.84 13.29 23.79
C LYS A 249 21.71 14.33 24.47
N SER A 250 23.01 14.32 24.19
CA SER A 250 23.99 15.26 24.73
C SER A 250 23.74 16.71 24.26
N TYR A 251 23.38 16.90 22.99
CA TYR A 251 23.01 18.18 22.40
C TYR A 251 21.73 18.74 23.04
N VAL A 252 20.64 17.94 23.10
CA VAL A 252 19.36 18.35 23.69
C VAL A 252 19.53 18.72 25.16
N LYS A 253 20.31 17.93 25.92
CA LYS A 253 20.62 18.22 27.33
C LYS A 253 21.36 19.55 27.49
N LEU A 254 22.38 19.81 26.66
CA LEU A 254 23.13 21.08 26.71
C LEU A 254 22.24 22.26 26.33
N ARG A 255 21.41 22.13 25.29
CA ARG A 255 20.45 23.16 24.87
C ARG A 255 19.48 23.51 25.99
N HIS A 256 18.93 22.50 26.67
CA HIS A 256 18.02 22.70 27.80
C HIS A 256 18.72 23.37 29.00
N LEU A 257 19.95 22.97 29.31
CA LEU A 257 20.75 23.61 30.37
C LEU A 257 21.01 25.08 30.07
N LEU A 258 21.36 25.42 28.82
CA LEU A 258 21.64 26.80 28.43
C LEU A 258 20.38 27.67 28.46
N ALA A 259 19.21 27.12 28.09
CA ALA A 259 17.94 27.84 28.16
C ALA A 259 17.54 28.20 29.60
N ASN A 260 17.91 27.36 30.58
CA ASN A 260 17.55 27.54 31.99
C ASN A 260 18.70 28.12 32.84
N SER A 261 19.85 28.41 32.26
CA SER A 261 21.00 28.92 33.01
C SER A 261 20.89 30.44 33.19
N PRO A 262 21.05 30.97 34.41
CA PRO A 262 20.97 32.42 34.66
C PRO A 262 22.11 33.21 34.00
N LYS A 263 23.23 32.55 33.66
CA LYS A 263 24.34 33.14 32.90
C LYS A 263 24.94 32.10 31.94
N VAL A 264 24.76 32.33 30.64
CA VAL A 264 25.30 31.49 29.56
C VAL A 264 26.70 31.95 29.16
N LYS A 265 27.71 31.08 29.25
CA LYS A 265 29.08 31.38 28.80
C LYS A 265 29.23 31.20 27.28
N GLN A 266 30.10 31.98 26.65
CA GLN A 266 30.36 31.89 25.20
C GLN A 266 30.92 30.52 24.79
N THR A 267 31.75 29.91 25.64
CA THR A 267 32.28 28.56 25.44
C THR A 267 31.19 27.50 25.35
N ASP A 268 30.09 27.67 26.08
CA ASP A 268 29.00 26.70 26.09
C ASP A 268 28.14 26.82 24.82
N LYS A 269 27.99 28.05 24.29
CA LYS A 269 27.40 28.28 22.96
C LYS A 269 28.24 27.64 21.85
N GLN A 270 29.57 27.77 21.91
CA GLN A 270 30.48 27.13 20.95
C GLN A 270 30.38 25.61 21.00
N LYS A 271 30.35 25.01 22.20
CA LYS A 271 30.16 23.56 22.37
C LYS A 271 28.81 23.09 21.81
N LEU A 272 27.75 23.89 21.97
CA LEU A 272 26.45 23.57 21.40
C LEU A 272 26.51 23.57 19.86
N ALA A 273 27.11 24.59 19.26
CA ALA A 273 27.27 24.70 17.80
C ALA A 273 28.14 23.55 17.23
N GLN A 274 29.24 23.19 17.90
CA GLN A 274 30.07 22.05 17.50
C GLN A 274 29.31 20.73 17.50
N ARG A 275 28.44 20.51 18.50
CA ARG A 275 27.60 19.31 18.57
C ARG A 275 26.54 19.29 17.47
N GLU A 276 25.99 20.45 17.12
CA GLU A 276 25.05 20.59 16.00
C GLU A 276 25.71 20.29 14.65
N GLU A 277 26.92 20.80 14.42
CA GLU A 277 27.69 20.51 13.22
C GLU A 277 28.03 19.02 13.12
N ALA A 278 28.44 18.39 14.24
CA ALA A 278 28.70 16.96 14.29
C ALA A 278 27.45 16.11 14.02
N LEU A 279 26.27 16.54 14.49
CA LEU A 279 25.00 15.89 14.15
C LEU A 279 24.67 16.00 12.67
N GLN A 280 24.91 17.17 12.05
CA GLN A 280 24.68 17.35 10.62
C GLN A 280 25.61 16.50 9.75
N LYS A 281 26.86 16.27 10.18
CA LYS A 281 27.80 15.41 9.44
C LYS A 281 27.37 13.93 9.38
N ILE A 282 26.58 13.47 10.35
CA ILE A 282 26.10 12.09 10.42
C ILE A 282 24.75 11.92 9.69
N ARG A 283 23.99 13.01 9.53
CA ARG A 283 22.65 13.03 8.93
C ARG A 283 22.70 13.00 7.41
#